data_AF-A0A4Q3VD81-F1
#
_entry.id   AF-A0A4Q3VD81-F1
#
_cell.length_a   1.000
_cell.length_b   1.000
_cell.length_c   1.000
_cell.angle_alpha   90.00
_cell.angle_beta   90.00
_cell.angle_gamma   90.00
#
_symmetry.space_group_name_H-M   'P 1'
#
loop_
_entity.id
_entity.type
_entity.pdbx_description
1 polymer ?
#
loop_
_entity_poly.entity_id
_entity_poly.type
_entity_poly.pdbx_seq_one_letter_code
_entity_poly.pdbx_strand_id
1 'polypeptide(L)' 'MPNPKRRFSHQRTALRRTHYVAILPEIQENRVIGGEPHFLRFHATPDGYYKGRRLPGFKD' A
#
# COMPACT_ATOMS: atom_id res chain seq x y z
N MET A 1 18.85 30.26 9.99
CA MET A 1 18.34 29.50 8.82
C MET A 1 18.10 30.47 7.67
N PRO A 2 18.41 30.10 6.41
CA PRO A 2 18.15 30.97 5.29
C PRO A 2 16.64 30.98 4.96
N ASN A 3 16.03 32.16 5.02
CA ASN A 3 14.62 32.36 4.70
C ASN A 3 14.42 32.53 3.18
N PRO A 4 13.33 32.00 2.60
CA PRO A 4 13.06 32.16 1.18
C PRO A 4 12.82 33.64 0.85
N LYS A 5 13.64 34.20 -0.05
CA LYS A 5 13.52 35.60 -0.51
C LYS A 5 12.22 35.88 -1.26
N ARG A 6 11.62 34.86 -1.91
CA ARG A 6 10.40 34.98 -2.73
C ARG A 6 9.48 33.79 -2.51
N ARG A 7 8.16 34.01 -2.63
CA ARG A 7 7.15 32.95 -2.65
C ARG A 7 7.34 32.08 -3.90
N PHE A 8 7.23 30.76 -3.73
CA PHE A 8 7.20 29.84 -4.87
C PHE A 8 5.86 29.92 -5.60
N SER A 9 5.90 29.97 -6.94
CA SER A 9 4.68 29.91 -7.74
C SER A 9 3.99 28.55 -7.57
N HIS A 10 2.67 28.53 -7.82
CA HIS A 10 1.89 27.30 -7.81
C HIS A 10 2.44 26.28 -8.81
N GLN A 11 2.84 26.73 -10.01
CA GLN A 11 3.49 25.89 -11.03
C GLN A 11 4.77 25.21 -10.51
N ARG A 12 5.69 25.95 -9.88
CA ARG A 12 6.94 25.36 -9.33
C ARG A 12 6.65 24.34 -8.24
N THR A 13 5.62 24.59 -7.43
CA THR A 13 5.24 23.69 -6.35
C THR A 13 4.61 22.41 -6.89
N ALA A 14 3.77 22.51 -7.93
CA ALA A 14 3.18 21.36 -8.61
C ALA A 14 4.25 20.51 -9.31
N LEU A 15 5.16 21.13 -10.08
CA LEU A 15 6.27 20.44 -10.74
C LEU A 15 7.22 19.76 -9.74
N ARG A 16 7.39 20.31 -8.53
CA ARG A 16 8.19 19.65 -7.48
C ARG A 16 7.50 18.39 -6.92
N ARG A 17 6.16 18.35 -6.91
CA ARG A 17 5.37 17.27 -6.30
C ARG A 17 5.05 16.11 -7.24
N THR A 18 5.58 16.11 -8.45
CA THR A 18 5.36 15.06 -9.46
C THR A 18 5.89 13.69 -9.05
N HIS A 19 6.97 13.65 -8.26
CA HIS A 19 7.59 12.40 -7.80
C HIS A 19 7.18 12.00 -6.38
N TYR A 20 6.40 12.83 -5.71
CA TYR A 20 5.87 12.54 -4.37
C TYR A 20 4.50 11.86 -4.50
N VAL A 21 4.49 10.72 -5.21
CA VAL A 21 3.28 9.95 -5.50
C VAL A 21 3.33 8.59 -4.81
N ALA A 22 2.17 8.08 -4.42
CA ALA A 22 2.05 6.73 -3.89
C ALA A 22 2.09 5.71 -5.04
N ILE A 23 2.77 4.58 -4.80
CA ILE A 23 2.80 3.44 -5.72
C ILE A 23 1.93 2.34 -5.13
N LEU A 24 1.02 1.79 -5.93
CA LEU A 24 0.21 0.65 -5.53
C LEU A 24 1.12 -0.58 -5.37
N PRO A 25 1.08 -1.28 -4.23
CA PRO A 25 1.82 -2.53 -4.07
C PRO A 25 1.21 -3.64 -4.95
N GLU A 26 1.95 -4.74 -5.11
CA GLU A 26 1.44 -5.90 -5.86
C GLU A 26 0.35 -6.62 -5.04
N ILE A 27 -0.87 -6.61 -5.58
CA ILE A 27 -2.05 -7.23 -5.00
C ILE A 27 -2.39 -8.51 -5.79
N GLN A 28 -2.79 -9.57 -5.09
CA GLN A 28 -3.22 -10.83 -5.67
C GLN A 28 -4.63 -11.20 -5.21
N GLU A 29 -5.37 -11.90 -6.07
CA GLU A 29 -6.67 -12.47 -5.72
C GLU A 29 -6.51 -13.64 -4.74
N ASN A 30 -7.33 -13.63 -3.70
CA ASN A 30 -7.43 -14.72 -2.75
C ASN A 30 -8.32 -15.85 -3.31
N ARG A 31 -7.90 -17.09 -3.13
CA ARG A 31 -8.65 -18.29 -3.55
C ARG A 31 -9.48 -18.91 -2.42
N VAL A 32 -9.38 -18.38 -1.20
CA VAL A 32 -10.14 -18.87 -0.05
C VAL A 32 -11.59 -18.37 -0.16
N ILE A 33 -12.55 -19.29 -0.09
CA ILE A 33 -13.98 -18.99 -0.14
C ILE A 33 -14.41 -18.33 1.17
N GLY A 34 -15.06 -17.16 1.08
CA GLY A 34 -15.61 -16.44 2.23
C GLY A 34 -14.62 -15.55 2.98
N GLY A 35 -13.42 -15.34 2.45
CA GLY A 35 -12.42 -14.41 2.98
C GLY A 35 -12.30 -13.09 2.19
N GLU A 36 -11.35 -12.25 2.58
CA GLU A 36 -11.02 -11.03 1.84
C GLU A 36 -10.57 -11.35 0.40
N PRO A 37 -11.12 -10.68 -0.62
CA PRO A 37 -10.94 -11.06 -2.02
C PRO A 37 -9.51 -10.81 -2.53
N HIS A 38 -8.77 -9.94 -1.87
CA HIS A 38 -7.44 -9.51 -2.28
C HIS A 38 -6.48 -9.47 -1.11
N PHE A 39 -5.22 -9.77 -1.37
CA PHE A 39 -4.16 -9.67 -0.37
C PHE A 39 -2.85 -9.21 -1.01
N LEU A 40 -1.92 -8.73 -0.19
CA LEU A 40 -0.59 -8.36 -0.66
C LEU A 40 0.21 -9.61 -1.02
N ARG A 41 0.88 -9.59 -2.17
CA ARG A 41 1.68 -10.73 -2.60
C ARG A 41 2.76 -11.08 -1.57
N PHE A 42 2.91 -12.38 -1.30
CA PHE A 42 3.83 -12.93 -0.29
C PHE A 42 3.51 -12.58 1.18
N HIS A 43 2.34 -12.01 1.45
CA HIS A 43 1.84 -11.83 2.81
C HIS A 43 0.73 -12.85 3.12
N ALA A 44 0.46 -13.04 4.42
CA ALA A 44 -0.72 -13.76 4.86
C ALA A 44 -1.98 -12.94 4.54
N THR A 45 -3.07 -13.63 4.25
CA THR A 45 -4.39 -13.00 4.17
C THR A 45 -4.82 -12.54 5.57
N PRO A 46 -5.70 -11.53 5.65
CA PRO A 46 -6.28 -11.08 6.93
C PRO A 46 -6.95 -12.21 7.72
N ASP A 47 -7.50 -13.20 7.02
CA ASP A 47 -8.17 -14.38 7.59
C ASP A 47 -7.20 -15.46 8.09
N GLY A 48 -5.89 -15.22 7.98
CA GLY A 48 -4.86 -16.11 8.50
C GLY A 48 -4.41 -17.22 7.56
N TYR A 49 -4.59 -17.06 6.25
CA TYR A 49 -4.13 -18.06 5.28
C TYR A 49 -2.86 -17.60 4.58
N TYR A 50 -1.94 -18.55 4.37
CA TYR A 50 -0.78 -18.37 3.52
C TYR A 50 -0.53 -19.64 2.70
N LYS A 51 -0.44 -19.50 1.37
CA LYS A 51 -0.29 -20.64 0.43
C LYS A 51 -1.31 -21.77 0.68
N GLY A 52 -2.56 -21.41 0.98
CA GLY A 52 -3.66 -22.35 1.23
C GLY A 52 -3.62 -23.06 2.58
N ARG A 53 -2.69 -22.69 3.48
CA ARG A 53 -2.61 -23.25 4.83
C ARG A 53 -3.03 -22.19 5.85
N ARG A 54 -3.77 -22.61 6.88
CA ARG A 54 -4.12 -21.76 8.03
C ARG A 54 -2.90 -21.60 8.92
N LEU A 55 -2.59 -20.35 9.28
CA LEU A 55 -1.45 -20.01 10.13
C LEU A 55 -1.82 -20.15 11.61
N PRO A 56 -0.87 -20.60 12.46
CA PRO A 56 -1.10 -20.64 13.89
C PRO A 56 -1.27 -19.22 14.46
N GLY A 57 -2.23 -19.05 15.37
CA GLY A 57 -2.48 -17.77 16.06
C GLY A 57 -3.64 -16.95 15.48
N PHE A 58 -4.22 -17.35 14.35
CA PHE A 58 -5.50 -16.81 13.90
C PHE A 58 -6.64 -17.54 14.60
N LYS A 59 -7.52 -16.77 15.25
CA LYS A 59 -8.74 -17.30 15.90
C LYS A 59 -9.81 -17.60 14.84
N ASP A 60 -10.64 -18.59 15.13
CA ASP A 60 -11.84 -18.91 14.34
C ASP A 60 -12.92 -17.84 14.50
#